data_AF-A0AAN9KH37-F1
#
_entry.id   AF-A0AAN9KH37-F1
#
_cell.length_a   1.000
_cell.length_b   1.000
_cell.length_c   1.000
_cell.angle_alpha   90.00
_cell.angle_beta   90.00
_cell.angle_gamma   90.00
#
_symmetry.space_group_name_H-M   'P 1'
#
loop_
_entity.id
_entity.type
_entity.pdbx_description
1 polymer ?
#
loop_
_entity_poly.entity_id
_entity_poly.type
_entity_poly.pdbx_seq_one_letter_code
_entity_poly.pdbx_strand_id
1 'polypeptide(L)'
;MFCKVCVLVMAFLLFVASSFAITADEVNAICRQTKDSSFCSALLDSKPNADLVTLAQYTIDVARVNVTNTIKVINSLISNSSGDPKSKSHYESCLLHFGPEGAINHVDQTQELLKKGDYGGVNVAASAIQTDVDDCISGESPSDPPYPDHSILPKYAATVDLVVQIILVISNRLVH
;
A
#
# COMPACT_ATOMS: atom_id res chain seq x y z
N MET A 1 9.09 -49.31 -23.89
CA MET A 1 10.46 -48.90 -23.50
C MET A 1 10.41 -47.42 -23.16
N PHE A 2 10.19 -47.09 -21.88
CA PHE A 2 10.18 -45.69 -21.43
C PHE A 2 11.60 -45.14 -21.49
N CYS A 3 11.79 -44.02 -22.19
CA CYS A 3 13.10 -43.37 -22.29
C CYS A 3 13.51 -42.88 -20.90
N LYS A 4 14.43 -43.59 -20.25
CA LYS A 4 14.95 -43.26 -18.91
C LYS A 4 15.49 -41.83 -18.84
N VAL A 5 16.04 -41.32 -19.95
CA VAL A 5 16.54 -39.94 -20.07
C VAL A 5 15.38 -38.94 -20.02
N CYS A 6 14.26 -39.21 -20.69
CA CYS A 6 13.08 -38.33 -20.63
C CYS A 6 12.46 -38.28 -19.23
N VAL A 7 12.46 -39.41 -18.49
CA VAL A 7 11.97 -39.45 -17.09
C VAL A 7 12.88 -38.64 -16.16
N LEU A 8 14.20 -38.71 -16.35
CA LEU A 8 15.17 -37.90 -15.60
C LEU A 8 15.07 -36.40 -15.90
N VAL A 9 14.85 -36.02 -17.17
CA VAL A 9 14.67 -34.62 -17.57
C VAL A 9 13.33 -34.05 -17.06
N MET A 10 12.24 -34.82 -17.11
CA MET A 10 10.94 -34.43 -16.55
C MET A 10 11.02 -34.30 -15.02
N ALA A 11 11.70 -35.23 -14.34
CA ALA A 11 11.95 -35.12 -12.90
C ALA A 11 12.77 -33.86 -12.57
N PHE A 12 13.83 -33.56 -13.33
CA PHE A 12 14.61 -32.33 -13.13
C PHE A 12 13.78 -31.06 -13.35
N LEU A 13 12.89 -31.01 -14.36
CA LEU A 13 12.01 -29.86 -14.59
C LEU A 13 10.96 -29.68 -13.47
N LEU A 14 10.50 -30.77 -12.85
CA LEU A 14 9.59 -30.72 -11.70
C LEU A 14 10.29 -30.24 -10.41
N PHE A 15 11.62 -30.39 -10.31
CA PHE A 15 12.43 -29.91 -9.18
C PHE A 15 12.85 -28.44 -9.29
N VAL A 16 12.67 -27.78 -10.44
CA VAL A 16 13.01 -26.36 -10.65
C VAL A 16 11.89 -25.41 -10.20
N ALA A 17 10.73 -25.93 -9.79
CA ALA A 17 9.80 -25.17 -8.96
C ALA A 17 10.35 -25.06 -7.53
N SER A 18 11.54 -24.47 -7.34
CA SER A 18 11.88 -23.95 -6.02
C SER A 18 10.85 -22.87 -5.73
N SER A 19 10.07 -23.05 -4.67
CA SER A 19 9.11 -22.05 -4.25
C SER A 19 9.88 -20.77 -3.96
N PHE A 20 9.78 -19.77 -4.84
CA PHE A 20 10.23 -18.40 -4.59
C PHE A 20 9.38 -17.70 -3.51
N ALA A 21 8.43 -18.43 -2.91
CA ALA A 21 7.62 -17.96 -1.81
C ALA A 21 8.48 -17.59 -0.61
N ILE A 22 8.17 -16.47 0.00
CA ILE A 22 8.81 -16.10 1.26
C ILE A 22 8.34 -17.00 2.41
N THR A 23 9.23 -17.20 3.36
CA THR A 23 8.97 -17.96 4.58
C THR A 23 8.14 -17.17 5.59
N ALA A 24 7.52 -17.87 6.55
CA ALA A 24 6.82 -17.22 7.66
C ALA A 24 7.75 -16.35 8.52
N ASP A 25 9.03 -16.74 8.64
CA ASP A 25 10.04 -15.95 9.35
C ASP A 25 10.35 -14.64 8.60
N GLU A 26 10.38 -14.66 7.28
CA GLU A 26 10.53 -13.45 6.45
C GLU A 26 9.30 -12.54 6.55
N VAL A 27 8.07 -13.09 6.53
CA VAL A 27 6.84 -12.32 6.80
C VAL A 27 6.93 -11.63 8.16
N ASN A 28 7.34 -12.35 9.21
CA ASN A 28 7.51 -11.80 10.55
C ASN A 28 8.58 -10.69 10.58
N ALA A 29 9.71 -10.88 9.89
CA ALA A 29 10.77 -9.88 9.79
C ALA A 29 10.33 -8.60 9.05
N ILE A 30 9.43 -8.73 8.06
CA ILE A 30 8.78 -7.59 7.39
C ILE A 30 7.84 -6.90 8.37
N CYS A 31 6.89 -7.63 8.96
CA CYS A 31 5.82 -7.03 9.74
C CYS A 31 6.27 -6.39 11.06
N ARG A 32 7.39 -6.83 11.64
CA ARG A 32 8.02 -6.17 12.80
C ARG A 32 8.53 -4.76 12.53
N GLN A 33 8.71 -4.38 11.27
CA GLN A 33 9.15 -3.03 10.89
C GLN A 33 7.97 -2.08 10.58
N THR A 34 6.73 -2.56 10.67
CA THR A 34 5.52 -1.75 10.44
C THR A 34 4.93 -1.28 11.78
N LYS A 35 4.15 -0.19 11.77
CA LYS A 35 3.48 0.32 13.00
C LYS A 35 2.51 -0.71 13.61
N ASP A 36 1.88 -1.56 12.78
CA ASP A 36 0.98 -2.63 13.22
C ASP A 36 1.37 -3.97 12.59
N SER A 37 2.19 -4.74 13.32
CA SER A 37 2.64 -6.05 12.88
C SER A 37 1.51 -7.07 12.71
N SER A 38 0.40 -6.93 13.45
CA SER A 38 -0.72 -7.87 13.37
C SER A 38 -1.52 -7.62 12.10
N PHE A 39 -1.79 -6.35 11.79
CA PHE A 39 -2.40 -5.94 10.52
C PHE A 39 -1.55 -6.39 9.33
N CYS A 40 -0.24 -6.15 9.38
CA CYS A 40 0.68 -6.57 8.33
C CYS A 40 0.65 -8.09 8.12
N SER A 41 0.75 -8.87 9.20
CA SER A 41 0.78 -10.34 9.08
C SER A 41 -0.54 -10.85 8.48
N ALA A 42 -1.67 -10.36 8.98
CA ALA A 42 -2.99 -10.71 8.43
C ALA A 42 -3.13 -10.36 6.94
N LEU A 43 -2.57 -9.22 6.52
CA LEU A 43 -2.59 -8.83 5.11
C LEU A 43 -1.72 -9.76 4.26
N LEU A 44 -0.48 -10.01 4.65
CA LEU A 44 0.43 -10.86 3.85
C LEU A 44 -0.02 -12.32 3.84
N ASP A 45 -0.56 -12.83 4.95
CA ASP A 45 -1.09 -14.20 5.07
C ASP A 45 -2.33 -14.43 4.18
N SER A 46 -3.04 -13.37 3.80
CA SER A 46 -4.15 -13.47 2.84
C SER A 46 -3.69 -13.80 1.41
N LYS A 47 -2.38 -13.73 1.15
CA LYS A 47 -1.74 -14.11 -0.11
C LYS A 47 -0.61 -15.13 0.13
N PRO A 48 -0.94 -16.38 0.51
CA PRO A 48 0.07 -17.39 0.82
C PRO A 48 0.81 -17.84 -0.44
N ASN A 49 2.02 -18.39 -0.25
CA ASN A 49 2.88 -18.93 -1.31
C ASN A 49 3.30 -17.90 -2.37
N ALA A 50 3.44 -16.63 -1.98
CA ALA A 50 3.86 -15.54 -2.85
C ALA A 50 5.31 -15.13 -2.58
N ASP A 51 6.03 -14.75 -3.63
CA ASP A 51 7.31 -14.07 -3.53
C ASP A 51 7.12 -12.60 -3.13
N LEU A 52 8.22 -11.90 -2.80
CA LEU A 52 8.17 -10.49 -2.38
C LEU A 52 7.56 -9.56 -3.43
N VAL A 53 7.82 -9.81 -4.72
CA VAL A 53 7.29 -8.97 -5.81
C VAL A 53 5.78 -9.14 -5.93
N THR A 54 5.30 -10.36 -5.81
CA THR A 54 3.86 -10.69 -5.80
C THR A 54 3.17 -10.08 -4.59
N LEU A 55 3.80 -10.12 -3.41
CA LEU A 55 3.27 -9.47 -2.21
C LEU A 55 3.29 -7.95 -2.31
N ALA A 56 4.33 -7.35 -2.91
CA ALA A 56 4.37 -5.92 -3.20
C ALA A 56 3.20 -5.51 -4.10
N GLN A 57 3.01 -6.22 -5.22
CA GLN A 57 1.90 -5.97 -6.15
C GLN A 57 0.54 -6.10 -5.46
N TYR A 58 0.35 -7.18 -4.68
CA TYR A 58 -0.87 -7.39 -3.91
C TYR A 58 -1.15 -6.24 -2.92
N THR A 59 -0.12 -5.80 -2.18
CA THR A 59 -0.24 -4.72 -1.21
C THR A 59 -0.55 -3.38 -1.89
N ILE A 60 0.04 -3.11 -3.06
CA ILE A 60 -0.28 -1.93 -3.90
C ILE A 60 -1.75 -1.97 -4.35
N ASP A 61 -2.27 -3.13 -4.77
CA ASP A 61 -3.67 -3.26 -5.17
C ASP A 61 -4.62 -3.00 -3.99
N VAL A 62 -4.25 -3.46 -2.79
CA VAL A 62 -4.97 -3.15 -1.55
C VAL A 62 -4.89 -1.66 -1.23
N ALA A 63 -3.74 -1.00 -1.42
CA ALA A 63 -3.60 0.44 -1.24
C ALA A 63 -4.53 1.21 -2.20
N ARG A 64 -4.58 0.83 -3.48
CA ARG A 64 -5.50 1.42 -4.47
C ARG A 64 -6.95 1.35 -4.02
N VAL A 65 -7.39 0.19 -3.53
CA VAL A 65 -8.77 0.00 -3.04
C VAL A 65 -9.04 0.91 -1.84
N ASN A 66 -8.11 0.96 -0.88
CA ASN A 66 -8.28 1.79 0.32
C ASN A 66 -8.30 3.28 -0.03
N VAL A 67 -7.36 3.78 -0.85
CA VAL A 67 -7.35 5.17 -1.35
C VAL A 67 -8.64 5.50 -2.08
N THR A 68 -9.10 4.63 -3.00
CA THR A 68 -10.36 4.83 -3.73
C THR A 68 -11.56 4.91 -2.79
N ASN A 69 -11.59 4.10 -1.73
CA ASN A 69 -12.66 4.15 -0.74
C ASN A 69 -12.58 5.41 0.12
N THR A 70 -11.38 5.87 0.48
CA THR A 70 -11.18 7.14 1.17
C THR A 70 -11.66 8.32 0.34
N ILE A 71 -11.39 8.35 -0.97
CA ILE A 71 -11.93 9.37 -1.89
C ILE A 71 -13.46 9.39 -1.86
N LYS A 72 -14.12 8.23 -1.83
CA LYS A 72 -15.59 8.17 -1.72
C LYS A 72 -16.10 8.73 -0.40
N VAL A 73 -15.41 8.42 0.71
CA VAL A 73 -15.71 8.98 2.04
C VAL A 73 -15.57 10.51 2.01
N ILE A 74 -14.47 11.04 1.48
CA ILE A 74 -14.22 12.48 1.36
C ILE A 74 -15.35 13.16 0.57
N ASN A 75 -15.71 12.63 -0.60
CA ASN A 75 -16.80 13.18 -1.41
C ASN A 75 -18.15 13.18 -0.69
N SER A 76 -18.44 12.11 0.07
CA SER A 76 -19.64 12.06 0.91
C SER A 76 -19.61 13.12 2.02
N LEU A 77 -18.45 13.35 2.63
CA LEU A 77 -18.29 14.35 3.69
C LEU A 77 -18.46 15.77 3.12
N ILE A 78 -17.84 16.10 1.99
CA ILE A 78 -18.04 17.38 1.29
C ILE A 78 -19.53 17.64 1.04
N SER A 79 -20.25 16.63 0.55
CA SER A 79 -21.69 16.74 0.25
C SER A 79 -22.54 17.00 1.50
N ASN A 80 -22.10 16.50 2.67
CA ASN A 80 -22.81 16.62 3.94
C ASN A 80 -22.39 17.87 4.75
N SER A 81 -21.36 18.60 4.34
CA SER A 81 -20.85 19.80 5.04
C SER A 81 -21.54 21.11 4.64
N SER A 82 -22.77 21.08 4.11
CA SER A 82 -23.46 22.28 3.60
C SER A 82 -23.69 23.38 4.64
N GLY A 83 -23.72 23.03 5.93
CA GLY A 83 -23.90 23.97 7.04
C GLY A 83 -22.60 24.41 7.73
N ASP A 84 -21.45 23.84 7.36
CA ASP A 84 -20.15 24.14 7.97
C ASP A 84 -19.08 24.39 6.87
N PRO A 85 -18.85 25.67 6.52
CA PRO A 85 -17.85 26.03 5.52
C PRO A 85 -16.43 25.58 5.86
N LYS A 86 -16.07 25.49 7.16
CA LYS A 86 -14.73 25.05 7.57
C LYS A 86 -14.56 23.56 7.33
N SER A 87 -15.56 22.77 7.72
CA SER A 87 -15.62 21.33 7.41
C SER A 87 -15.54 21.07 5.91
N LYS A 88 -16.33 21.81 5.12
CA LYS A 88 -16.32 21.67 3.66
C LYS A 88 -14.93 21.97 3.07
N SER A 89 -14.32 23.08 3.48
CA SER A 89 -12.97 23.46 3.02
C SER A 89 -11.92 22.41 3.38
N HIS A 90 -11.99 21.84 4.60
CA HIS A 90 -11.09 20.76 5.03
C HIS A 90 -11.21 19.54 4.12
N TYR A 91 -12.44 19.06 3.87
CA TYR A 91 -12.63 17.88 3.03
C TYR A 91 -12.32 18.13 1.55
N GLU A 92 -12.54 19.34 1.04
CA GLU A 92 -12.07 19.73 -0.30
C GLU A 92 -10.54 19.73 -0.38
N SER A 93 -9.83 20.18 0.66
CA SER A 93 -8.37 20.06 0.75
C SER A 93 -7.92 18.61 0.76
N CYS A 94 -8.52 17.77 1.59
CA CYS A 94 -8.24 16.33 1.61
C CYS A 94 -8.49 15.67 0.25
N LEU A 95 -9.47 16.14 -0.52
CA LEU A 95 -9.72 15.62 -1.87
C LEU A 95 -8.57 15.96 -2.83
N LEU A 96 -7.84 17.05 -2.64
CA LEU A 96 -6.63 17.34 -3.43
C LEU A 96 -5.53 16.31 -3.14
N HIS A 97 -5.28 16.01 -1.87
CA HIS A 97 -4.26 15.02 -1.47
C HIS A 97 -4.64 13.58 -1.79
N PHE A 98 -5.92 13.21 -1.79
CA PHE A 98 -6.32 11.84 -2.16
C PHE A 98 -6.66 11.67 -3.64
N GLY A 99 -7.03 12.77 -4.31
CA GLY A 99 -7.59 12.79 -5.65
C GLY A 99 -6.55 12.65 -6.77
N PRO A 100 -6.91 12.98 -8.02
CA PRO A 100 -6.13 12.67 -9.21
C PRO A 100 -4.68 13.18 -9.25
N GLU A 101 -4.34 14.16 -8.41
CA GLU A 101 -2.99 14.73 -8.34
C GLU A 101 -2.19 14.24 -7.12
N GLY A 102 -2.82 13.56 -6.17
CA GLY A 102 -2.19 13.05 -4.94
C GLY A 102 -2.14 11.53 -4.87
N ALA A 103 -2.62 10.96 -3.76
CA ALA A 103 -2.38 9.59 -3.35
C ALA A 103 -2.72 8.55 -4.42
N ILE A 104 -3.83 8.69 -5.16
CA ILE A 104 -4.20 7.71 -6.19
C ILE A 104 -3.23 7.72 -7.37
N ASN A 105 -2.72 8.90 -7.74
CA ASN A 105 -1.70 9.02 -8.78
C ASN A 105 -0.36 8.44 -8.30
N HIS A 106 0.00 8.66 -7.04
CA HIS A 106 1.19 8.02 -6.46
C HIS A 106 1.05 6.50 -6.37
N VAL A 107 -0.13 5.95 -6.08
CA VAL A 107 -0.39 4.49 -6.17
C VAL A 107 -0.13 3.96 -7.59
N ASP A 108 -0.60 4.67 -8.61
CA ASP A 108 -0.38 4.28 -10.01
C ASP A 108 1.11 4.35 -10.37
N GLN A 109 1.82 5.38 -9.91
CA GLN A 109 3.28 5.48 -10.05
C GLN A 109 4.01 4.33 -9.34
N THR A 110 3.63 4.01 -8.10
CA THR A 110 4.19 2.89 -7.34
C THR A 110 4.03 1.58 -8.11
N GLN A 111 2.87 1.34 -8.72
CA GLN A 111 2.66 0.14 -9.54
C GLN A 111 3.55 0.12 -10.80
N GLU A 112 3.66 1.25 -11.51
CA GLU A 112 4.48 1.32 -12.72
C GLU A 112 5.98 1.15 -12.41
N LEU A 113 6.44 1.64 -11.26
CA LEU A 113 7.82 1.46 -10.79
C LEU A 113 8.08 0.00 -10.39
N LEU A 114 7.12 -0.67 -9.74
CA LEU A 114 7.23 -2.09 -9.42
C LEU A 114 7.37 -2.94 -10.70
N LYS A 115 6.57 -2.65 -11.74
CA LYS A 115 6.66 -3.37 -13.03
C LYS A 115 8.02 -3.21 -13.71
N LYS A 116 8.71 -2.10 -13.46
CA LYS A 116 10.06 -1.81 -13.98
C LYS A 116 11.17 -2.42 -13.12
N GLY A 117 10.84 -3.00 -11.97
CA GLY A 117 11.81 -3.46 -10.97
C GLY A 117 12.53 -2.30 -10.27
N ASP A 118 12.02 -1.07 -10.35
CA ASP A 118 12.60 0.10 -9.68
C ASP A 118 12.08 0.19 -8.25
N TYR A 119 12.63 -0.66 -7.37
CA TYR A 119 12.18 -0.76 -5.98
C TYR A 119 12.54 0.47 -5.13
N GLY A 120 13.60 1.21 -5.51
CA GLY A 120 13.90 2.51 -4.92
C GLY A 120 12.83 3.53 -5.28
N GLY A 121 12.40 3.56 -6.54
CA GLY A 121 11.26 4.35 -6.99
C GLY A 121 9.94 3.96 -6.32
N VAL A 122 9.67 2.67 -6.13
CA VAL A 122 8.51 2.18 -5.35
C VAL A 122 8.51 2.78 -3.95
N ASN A 123 9.66 2.79 -3.27
CA ASN A 123 9.77 3.36 -1.92
C ASN A 123 9.45 4.87 -1.90
N VAL A 124 10.02 5.62 -2.86
CA VAL A 124 9.79 7.08 -2.97
C VAL A 124 8.32 7.38 -3.27
N ALA A 125 7.73 6.71 -4.27
CA ALA A 125 6.33 6.92 -4.63
C ALA A 125 5.36 6.51 -3.51
N ALA A 126 5.63 5.39 -2.83
CA ALA A 126 4.83 4.97 -1.68
C ALA A 126 4.94 5.97 -0.51
N SER A 127 6.12 6.56 -0.29
CA SER A 127 6.31 7.59 0.75
C SER A 127 5.48 8.85 0.44
N ALA A 128 5.36 9.23 -0.83
CA ALA A 128 4.50 10.34 -1.24
C ALA A 128 3.02 10.10 -0.91
N ILE A 129 2.53 8.85 -1.00
CA ILE A 129 1.18 8.50 -0.54
C ILE A 129 1.02 8.77 0.97
N GLN A 130 2.03 8.46 1.80
CA GLN A 130 1.97 8.77 3.23
C GLN A 130 1.95 10.28 3.48
N THR A 131 2.75 11.05 2.74
CA THR A 131 2.73 12.51 2.82
C THR A 131 1.34 13.06 2.51
N ASP A 132 0.69 12.62 1.44
CA ASP A 132 -0.69 13.04 1.13
C ASP A 132 -1.70 12.66 2.23
N VAL A 133 -1.54 11.48 2.82
CA VAL A 133 -2.36 11.04 3.95
C VAL A 133 -2.16 11.97 5.15
N ASP A 134 -0.91 12.28 5.48
CA ASP A 134 -0.54 13.13 6.62
C ASP A 134 -0.99 14.58 6.40
N ASP A 135 -0.81 15.13 5.20
CA ASP A 135 -1.19 16.51 4.85
C ASP A 135 -2.71 16.70 4.95
N CYS A 136 -3.51 15.71 4.52
CA CYS A 136 -4.97 15.74 4.73
C CYS A 136 -5.36 15.70 6.22
N ILE A 137 -4.68 14.88 7.05
CA ILE A 137 -5.09 14.68 8.45
C ILE A 137 -4.53 15.74 9.40
N SER A 138 -3.31 16.19 9.15
CA SER A 138 -2.53 17.02 10.06
C SER A 138 -2.29 18.43 9.53
N GLY A 139 -2.53 18.68 8.24
CA GLY A 139 -2.17 19.92 7.54
C GLY A 139 -0.77 19.86 6.91
N GLU A 140 -0.51 20.73 5.94
CA GLU A 140 0.74 20.76 5.16
C GLU A 140 1.91 21.41 5.92
N SER A 141 1.61 22.26 6.91
CA SER A 141 2.61 22.94 7.74
C SER A 141 2.39 22.69 9.23
N PRO A 142 3.46 22.58 10.04
CA PRO A 142 3.34 22.53 11.51
C PRO A 142 2.65 23.76 12.12
N SER A 143 2.57 24.87 11.37
CA SER A 143 1.84 26.07 11.78
C SER A 143 0.34 26.00 11.51
N ASP A 144 -0.10 25.05 10.70
CA ASP A 144 -1.51 24.91 10.35
C ASP A 144 -2.25 24.34 11.56
N PRO A 145 -3.34 24.99 12.01
CA PRO A 145 -4.12 24.45 13.10
C PRO A 145 -4.77 23.14 12.63
N PRO A 146 -4.54 22.00 13.30
CA PRO A 146 -5.15 20.75 12.89
C PRO A 146 -6.66 20.89 12.94
N TYR A 147 -7.34 20.52 11.85
CA TYR A 147 -8.79 20.45 11.85
C TYR A 147 -9.23 19.28 12.75
N PRO A 148 -10.04 19.51 13.80
CA PRO A 148 -10.47 18.45 14.69
C PRO A 148 -11.55 17.59 14.01
N ASP A 149 -11.12 16.69 13.13
CA ASP A 149 -11.99 15.81 12.37
C ASP A 149 -12.54 14.67 13.22
N HIS A 150 -13.82 14.76 13.57
CA HIS A 150 -14.55 13.71 14.30
C HIS A 150 -15.30 12.75 13.37
N SER A 151 -15.11 12.85 12.05
CA SER A 151 -15.74 11.97 11.08
C SER A 151 -15.05 10.59 11.02
N ILE A 152 -15.45 9.78 10.05
CA ILE A 152 -14.82 8.48 9.78
C ILE A 152 -13.52 8.60 8.98
N LEU A 153 -13.22 9.76 8.39
CA LEU A 153 -12.06 9.97 7.52
C LEU A 153 -10.71 9.59 8.17
N PRO A 154 -10.40 9.99 9.42
CA PRO A 154 -9.13 9.63 10.05
C PRO A 154 -8.90 8.12 10.13
N LYS A 155 -9.96 7.31 10.29
CA LYS A 155 -9.85 5.85 10.30
C LYS A 155 -9.52 5.27 8.92
N TYR A 156 -10.11 5.81 7.87
CA TYR A 156 -9.83 5.40 6.48
C TYR A 156 -8.40 5.80 6.09
N ALA A 157 -7.99 7.02 6.41
CA ALA A 157 -6.63 7.53 6.22
C ALA A 157 -5.59 6.66 6.96
N ALA A 158 -5.83 6.33 8.23
CA ALA A 158 -4.95 5.45 9.00
C ALA A 158 -4.82 4.05 8.38
N THR A 159 -5.89 3.53 7.77
CA THR A 159 -5.82 2.23 7.07
C THR A 159 -4.95 2.31 5.82
N VAL A 160 -5.02 3.42 5.07
CA VAL A 160 -4.09 3.67 3.94
C VAL A 160 -2.66 3.72 4.43
N ASP A 161 -2.37 4.48 5.50
CA ASP A 161 -1.02 4.57 6.09
C ASP A 161 -0.46 3.19 6.48
N LEU A 162 -1.26 2.35 7.14
CA LEU A 162 -0.86 0.99 7.51
C LEU A 162 -0.51 0.11 6.29
N VAL A 163 -1.31 0.17 5.23
CA VAL A 163 -1.04 -0.59 3.99
C VAL A 163 0.21 -0.07 3.29
N VAL A 164 0.37 1.24 3.19
CA VAL A 164 1.51 1.86 2.50
C VAL A 164 2.83 1.58 3.21
N GLN A 165 2.85 1.54 4.55
CA GLN A 165 4.04 1.12 5.30
C GLN A 165 4.51 -0.29 4.94
N ILE A 166 3.59 -1.21 4.67
CA ILE A 166 3.94 -2.56 4.24
C ILE A 166 4.64 -2.51 2.88
N ILE A 167 4.17 -1.66 1.95
CA ILE A 167 4.81 -1.43 0.64
C ILE A 167 6.24 -0.92 0.84
N LEU A 168 6.44 0.05 1.73
CA LEU A 168 7.77 0.63 2.01
C LEU A 168 8.75 -0.39 2.57
N VAL A 169 8.32 -1.23 3.50
CA VAL A 169 9.17 -2.27 4.07
C VAL A 169 9.51 -3.32 3.01
N ILE A 170 8.52 -3.77 2.22
CA ILE A 170 8.76 -4.75 1.15
C ILE A 170 9.70 -4.17 0.09
N SER A 171 9.51 -2.92 -0.32
CA SER A 171 10.38 -2.27 -1.32
C SER A 171 11.82 -2.19 -0.85
N ASN A 172 12.04 -1.86 0.43
CA ASN A 172 13.39 -1.84 1.03
C ASN A 172 14.04 -3.23 1.05
N ARG A 173 13.25 -4.30 1.19
CA ARG A 173 13.76 -5.67 1.09
C ARG A 173 14.13 -6.06 -0.35
N LEU A 174 13.46 -5.49 -1.34
CA LEU A 174 13.68 -5.78 -2.77
C LEU A 174 14.86 -5.01 -3.39
N VAL A 175 15.31 -3.91 -2.78
CA VAL A 175 16.49 -3.13 -3.23
C VAL A 175 17.80 -3.91 -3.06
N HIS A 176 17.80 -5.00 -2.29
CA HIS A 176 18.98 -5.78 -1.92
C HIS A 176 18.99 -7.17 -2.56
#